data_AF-A0A0W8IAE0-F1
#
_entry.id   AF-A0A0W8IAE0-F1
#
_cell.length_a   1.000
_cell.length_b   1.000
_cell.length_c   1.000
_cell.angle_alpha   90.00
_cell.angle_beta   90.00
_cell.angle_gamma   90.00
#
_symmetry.space_group_name_H-M   'P 1'
#
loop_
_entity.id
_entity.type
_entity.pdbx_description
1 polymer ?
#
loop_
_entity_poly.entity_id
_entity_poly.type
_entity_poly.pdbx_seq_one_letter_code
_entity_poly.pdbx_strand_id
1 'polypeptide(L)'
;MDPVGIALSMAALGGLAWSVKHAAVDGVDAVGVTALVLAVVAGTLLVHRMRRAVDPMLNVGLFAVPVFSGALAVNLLSIVALTGFLFFVTQHLQLVEGMPALDASLVLVPGVVAMVASGLLVVRLVRHVRPATAVVGGLTFSFSAYALLAVGGETVTVPQIALAFALLGQGIGAAETISNDQILTAVSPAKAGAASAVSETAYEFGAVLGTTVLGGMLTAVYRSSLRVPAGTDEDAAAAARETLGGAVAAAERTGDPHLLEAARAAFDAGVGVTSTAGAVLVAVAALVAWTTLRRAES
;
A
#
# COMPACT_ATOMS: atom_id res chain seq x y z
N MET A 1 -31.44 3.16 -5.28
CA MET A 1 -30.00 3.02 -5.65
C MET A 1 -29.71 4.00 -6.78
N ASP A 2 -28.56 4.68 -6.77
CA ASP A 2 -28.15 5.61 -7.83
C ASP A 2 -27.17 4.92 -8.80
N PRO A 3 -27.66 4.26 -9.87
CA PRO A 3 -26.80 3.47 -10.76
C PRO A 3 -25.77 4.33 -11.50
N VAL A 4 -26.09 5.60 -11.76
CA VAL A 4 -25.17 6.53 -12.43
C VAL A 4 -24.00 6.89 -11.51
N GLY A 5 -24.29 7.17 -10.24
CA GLY A 5 -23.26 7.43 -9.23
C GLY A 5 -22.32 6.23 -9.04
N ILE A 6 -22.88 5.01 -9.03
CA ILE A 6 -22.10 3.76 -8.95
C ILE A 6 -21.18 3.63 -10.17
N ALA A 7 -21.71 3.79 -11.38
CA ALA A 7 -20.94 3.67 -12.62
C ALA A 7 -19.80 4.71 -12.68
N LEU A 8 -20.07 5.96 -12.30
CA LEU A 8 -19.05 7.01 -12.26
C LEU A 8 -17.97 6.72 -11.20
N SER A 9 -18.34 6.17 -10.04
CA SER A 9 -17.38 5.76 -9.00
C SER A 9 -16.49 4.62 -9.47
N MET A 10 -17.07 3.58 -10.09
CA MET A 10 -16.32 2.46 -10.67
C MET A 10 -15.36 2.93 -11.76
N ALA A 11 -15.81 3.82 -12.66
CA ALA A 11 -14.96 4.39 -13.70
C ALA A 11 -13.83 5.26 -13.13
N ALA A 12 -14.12 6.05 -12.08
CA ALA A 12 -13.13 6.91 -11.45
C ALA A 12 -12.06 6.12 -10.70
N LEU A 13 -12.46 5.25 -9.77
CA LEU A 13 -11.52 4.49 -8.94
C LEU A 13 -10.82 3.40 -9.77
N GLY A 14 -11.58 2.61 -10.52
CA GLY A 14 -11.03 1.55 -11.36
C GLY A 14 -10.11 2.09 -12.45
N GLY A 15 -10.53 3.17 -13.13
CA GLY A 15 -9.70 3.83 -14.13
C GLY A 15 -8.43 4.44 -13.54
N LEU A 16 -8.49 5.02 -12.35
CA LEU A 16 -7.30 5.57 -11.69
C LEU A 16 -6.33 4.46 -11.27
N ALA A 17 -6.81 3.40 -10.61
CA ALA A 17 -5.97 2.26 -10.25
C ALA A 17 -5.33 1.61 -11.49
N TRP A 18 -6.10 1.40 -12.55
CA TRP A 18 -5.60 0.84 -13.81
C TRP A 18 -4.55 1.75 -14.46
N SER A 19 -4.78 3.06 -14.51
CA SER A 19 -3.86 4.00 -15.14
C SER A 19 -2.53 4.07 -14.39
N VAL A 20 -2.58 4.06 -13.05
CA VAL A 20 -1.37 4.02 -12.22
C VAL A 20 -0.61 2.70 -12.44
N LYS A 21 -1.32 1.57 -12.53
CA LYS A 21 -0.72 0.27 -12.87
C LYS A 21 -0.01 0.32 -14.22
N HIS A 22 -0.72 0.77 -15.25
CA HIS A 22 -0.23 0.83 -16.62
C HIS A 22 1.03 1.69 -16.71
N ALA A 23 1.00 2.87 -16.08
CA ALA A 23 2.16 3.75 -16.01
C ALA A 23 3.39 3.10 -15.34
N ALA A 24 3.17 2.26 -14.32
CA ALA A 24 4.25 1.59 -13.59
C ALA A 24 4.83 0.38 -14.31
N VAL A 25 4.02 -0.36 -15.07
CA VAL A 25 4.42 -1.63 -15.72
C VAL A 25 4.80 -1.42 -17.18
N ASP A 26 3.96 -0.70 -17.92
CA ASP A 26 4.06 -0.52 -19.37
C ASP A 26 4.64 0.85 -19.76
N GLY A 27 4.76 1.75 -18.77
CA GLY A 27 5.24 3.12 -18.96
C GLY A 27 4.13 4.10 -19.29
N VAL A 28 4.50 5.36 -19.53
CA VAL A 28 3.54 6.44 -19.82
C VAL A 28 3.30 6.51 -21.34
N ASP A 29 2.09 6.16 -21.76
CA ASP A 29 1.65 6.20 -23.14
C ASP A 29 0.29 6.91 -23.31
N ALA A 30 -0.17 7.02 -24.56
CA ALA A 30 -1.44 7.68 -24.86
C ALA A 30 -2.66 6.93 -24.25
N VAL A 31 -2.58 5.61 -24.11
CA VAL A 31 -3.68 4.78 -23.58
C VAL A 31 -3.84 5.03 -22.07
N GLY A 32 -2.74 4.95 -21.33
CA GLY A 32 -2.68 5.25 -19.90
C GLY A 32 -3.13 6.67 -19.59
N VAL A 33 -2.66 7.66 -20.35
CA VAL A 33 -3.08 9.06 -20.18
C VAL A 33 -4.58 9.23 -20.48
N THR A 34 -5.10 8.59 -21.53
CA THR A 34 -6.52 8.67 -21.86
C THR A 34 -7.39 8.05 -20.77
N ALA A 35 -7.01 6.89 -20.25
CA ALA A 35 -7.71 6.24 -19.15
C ALA A 35 -7.69 7.09 -17.87
N LEU A 36 -6.56 7.73 -17.56
CA LEU A 36 -6.44 8.65 -16.42
C LEU A 36 -7.37 9.85 -16.59
N VAL A 37 -7.39 10.45 -17.78
CA VAL A 37 -8.30 11.57 -18.09
C VAL A 37 -9.76 11.15 -17.93
N LEU A 38 -10.15 9.98 -18.45
CA LEU A 38 -11.50 9.46 -18.29
C LEU A 38 -11.86 9.20 -16.82
N ALA A 39 -10.93 8.67 -16.03
CA ALA A 39 -11.10 8.48 -14.59
C ALA A 39 -11.31 9.81 -13.85
N VAL A 40 -10.49 10.82 -14.16
CA VAL A 40 -10.63 12.18 -13.60
C VAL A 40 -11.94 12.82 -14.01
N VAL A 41 -12.34 12.69 -15.27
CA VAL A 41 -13.64 13.20 -15.76
C VAL A 41 -14.80 12.52 -15.05
N ALA A 42 -14.78 11.19 -14.91
CA ALA A 42 -15.81 10.44 -14.20
C ALA A 42 -15.90 10.87 -12.72
N GLY A 43 -14.76 11.03 -12.04
CA GLY A 43 -14.70 11.53 -10.67
C GLY A 43 -15.22 12.95 -10.54
N THR A 44 -14.89 13.83 -11.49
CA THR A 44 -15.37 15.22 -11.51
C THR A 44 -16.89 15.28 -11.70
N LEU A 45 -17.43 14.47 -12.61
CA LEU A 45 -18.87 14.35 -12.84
C LEU A 45 -19.59 13.78 -11.60
N LEU A 46 -18.98 12.82 -10.91
CA LEU A 46 -19.50 12.27 -9.67
C LEU A 46 -19.58 13.34 -8.58
N VAL A 47 -18.49 14.10 -8.36
CA VAL A 47 -18.47 15.19 -7.37
C VAL A 47 -19.52 16.25 -7.72
N HIS A 48 -19.64 16.63 -9.00
CA HIS A 48 -20.64 17.59 -9.44
C HIS A 48 -22.08 17.09 -9.20
N ARG A 49 -22.33 15.80 -9.45
CA ARG A 49 -23.62 15.16 -9.16
C ARG A 49 -23.92 15.14 -7.66
N MET A 50 -22.94 14.77 -6.84
CA MET A 50 -23.09 14.76 -5.38
C MET A 50 -23.39 16.16 -4.81
N ARG A 51 -22.77 17.22 -5.38
CA ARG A 51 -23.06 18.61 -4.97
C ARG A 51 -24.47 19.08 -5.28
N ARG A 52 -25.12 18.51 -6.30
CA ARG A 52 -26.47 18.89 -6.74
C ARG A 52 -27.59 18.06 -6.09
N ALA A 53 -27.26 17.06 -5.27
CA ALA A 53 -28.25 16.27 -4.56
C ALA A 53 -28.94 17.10 -3.46
N VAL A 54 -30.24 16.90 -3.27
CA VAL A 54 -31.08 17.69 -2.33
C VAL A 54 -30.74 17.39 -0.87
N ASP A 55 -30.33 16.16 -0.55
CA ASP A 55 -29.81 15.76 0.76
C ASP A 55 -28.61 14.82 0.56
N PRO A 56 -27.40 15.37 0.32
CA PRO A 56 -26.24 14.55 0.05
C PRO A 56 -25.80 13.84 1.34
N MET A 57 -25.78 12.50 1.30
CA MET A 57 -25.32 11.65 2.41
C MET A 57 -23.93 12.05 2.91
N LEU A 58 -23.05 12.46 1.99
CA LEU A 58 -21.75 13.03 2.28
C LEU A 58 -21.67 14.47 1.74
N ASN A 59 -21.38 15.42 2.61
CA ASN A 59 -21.07 16.77 2.18
C ASN A 59 -19.65 16.79 1.60
N VAL A 60 -19.51 16.86 0.27
CA VAL A 60 -18.20 16.92 -0.40
C VAL A 60 -17.36 18.15 -0.01
N GLY A 61 -17.95 19.15 0.64
CA GLY A 61 -17.21 20.24 1.28
C GLY A 61 -16.29 19.77 2.40
N LEU A 62 -16.50 18.58 2.97
CA LEU A 62 -15.60 17.96 3.94
C LEU A 62 -14.21 17.71 3.36
N PHE A 63 -14.10 17.44 2.05
CA PHE A 63 -12.79 17.31 1.40
C PHE A 63 -12.01 18.63 1.31
N ALA A 64 -12.66 19.77 1.53
CA ALA A 64 -11.98 21.06 1.69
C ALA A 64 -11.46 21.28 3.12
N VAL A 65 -11.91 20.48 4.10
CA VAL A 65 -11.42 20.53 5.48
C VAL A 65 -10.07 19.81 5.55
N PRO A 66 -8.96 20.52 5.86
CA PRO A 66 -7.63 19.93 5.81
C PRO A 66 -7.48 18.68 6.68
N VAL A 67 -8.13 18.67 7.85
CA VAL A 67 -8.06 17.56 8.82
C VAL A 67 -8.70 16.30 8.25
N PHE A 68 -9.90 16.42 7.68
CA PHE A 68 -10.64 15.29 7.11
C PHE A 68 -9.91 14.68 5.91
N SER A 69 -9.51 15.51 4.95
CA SER A 69 -8.75 15.05 3.78
C SER A 69 -7.37 14.52 4.14
N GLY A 70 -6.72 15.16 5.11
CA GLY A 70 -5.43 14.74 5.64
C GLY A 70 -5.50 13.35 6.27
N ALA A 71 -6.48 13.12 7.14
CA ALA A 71 -6.71 11.84 7.79
C ALA A 71 -7.04 10.73 6.76
N LEU A 72 -7.89 11.00 5.76
CA LEU A 72 -8.16 10.08 4.66
C LEU A 72 -6.90 9.74 3.85
N ALA A 73 -6.08 10.74 3.54
CA ALA A 73 -4.83 10.54 2.80
C ALA A 73 -3.80 9.74 3.60
N VAL A 74 -3.69 10.00 4.91
CA VAL A 74 -2.80 9.24 5.80
C VAL A 74 -3.25 7.78 5.92
N ASN A 75 -4.55 7.53 6.08
CA ASN A 75 -5.12 6.18 6.07
C ASN A 75 -4.79 5.48 4.74
N LEU A 76 -5.21 6.07 3.61
CA LEU A 76 -4.94 5.54 2.27
C LEU A 76 -3.45 5.19 2.08
N LEU A 77 -2.54 6.13 2.36
CA LEU A 77 -1.10 5.90 2.18
C LEU A 77 -0.55 4.85 3.16
N SER A 78 -1.05 4.80 4.39
CA SER A 78 -0.70 3.74 5.36
C SER A 78 -1.09 2.37 4.83
N ILE A 79 -2.29 2.21 4.27
CA ILE A 79 -2.75 0.92 3.73
C ILE A 79 -2.03 0.53 2.44
N VAL A 80 -1.70 1.50 1.57
CA VAL A 80 -0.82 1.26 0.42
C VAL A 80 0.53 0.71 0.88
N ALA A 81 1.11 1.32 1.93
CA ALA A 81 2.35 0.87 2.53
C ALA A 81 2.24 -0.52 3.16
N LEU A 82 1.15 -0.83 3.89
CA LEU A 82 0.92 -2.12 4.52
C LEU A 82 0.82 -3.25 3.50
N THR A 83 -0.07 -3.07 2.53
CA THR A 83 -0.41 -4.13 1.56
C THR A 83 0.70 -4.35 0.56
N GLY A 84 1.40 -3.30 0.14
CA GLY A 84 2.63 -3.43 -0.67
C GLY A 84 3.73 -4.17 0.09
N PHE A 85 3.92 -3.88 1.38
CA PHE A 85 4.89 -4.59 2.23
C PHE A 85 4.57 -6.07 2.34
N LEU A 86 3.31 -6.39 2.69
CA LEU A 86 2.86 -7.77 2.83
C LEU A 86 2.99 -8.53 1.51
N PHE A 87 2.75 -7.89 0.36
CA PHE A 87 2.88 -8.53 -0.94
C PHE A 87 4.29 -9.10 -1.16
N PHE A 88 5.34 -8.30 -1.00
CA PHE A 88 6.69 -8.80 -1.26
C PHE A 88 7.25 -9.64 -0.10
N VAL A 89 6.92 -9.33 1.16
CA VAL A 89 7.44 -10.09 2.30
C VAL A 89 6.88 -11.51 2.33
N THR A 90 5.59 -11.69 2.03
CA THR A 90 5.00 -13.04 1.98
C THR A 90 5.60 -13.87 0.86
N GLN A 91 5.91 -13.25 -0.28
CA GLN A 91 6.63 -13.91 -1.38
C GLN A 91 8.07 -14.22 -1.01
N HIS A 92 8.78 -13.31 -0.34
CA HIS A 92 10.15 -13.53 0.11
C HIS A 92 10.24 -14.73 1.07
N LEU A 93 9.43 -14.75 2.13
CA LEU A 93 9.43 -15.84 3.11
C LEU A 93 9.09 -17.20 2.48
N GLN A 94 8.17 -17.25 1.52
CA GLN A 94 7.76 -18.53 0.93
C GLN A 94 8.64 -18.99 -0.23
N LEU A 95 9.02 -18.08 -1.14
CA LEU A 95 9.65 -18.44 -2.41
C LEU A 95 11.18 -18.23 -2.39
N VAL A 96 11.67 -17.27 -1.61
CA VAL A 96 13.12 -17.03 -1.43
C VAL A 96 13.65 -17.87 -0.27
N GLU A 97 13.06 -17.74 0.91
CA GLU A 97 13.45 -18.50 2.10
C GLU A 97 12.92 -19.95 2.10
N GLY A 98 11.96 -20.28 1.21
CA GLY A 98 11.43 -21.64 1.08
C GLY A 98 10.54 -22.09 2.25
N MET A 99 9.99 -21.15 3.03
CA MET A 99 9.17 -21.50 4.19
C MET A 99 7.79 -22.01 3.78
N PRO A 100 7.24 -23.01 4.50
CA PRO A 100 5.82 -23.32 4.41
C PRO A 100 4.97 -22.08 4.70
N ALA A 101 3.81 -21.97 4.03
CA ALA A 101 2.91 -20.82 4.19
C ALA A 101 2.51 -20.55 5.65
N LEU A 102 2.33 -21.60 6.46
CA LEU A 102 2.03 -21.48 7.88
C LEU A 102 3.17 -20.81 8.65
N ASP A 103 4.41 -21.23 8.44
CA ASP A 103 5.57 -20.68 9.14
C ASP A 103 5.83 -19.23 8.71
N ALA A 104 5.72 -18.94 7.40
CA ALA A 104 5.79 -17.58 6.89
C ALA A 104 4.74 -16.67 7.55
N SER A 105 3.51 -17.16 7.77
CA SER A 105 2.47 -16.39 8.45
C SER A 105 2.78 -16.17 9.95
N LEU A 106 3.38 -17.16 10.63
CA LEU A 106 3.79 -17.06 12.03
C LEU A 106 4.89 -16.01 12.23
N VAL A 107 5.82 -15.87 11.30
CA VAL A 107 6.85 -14.81 11.29
C VAL A 107 6.22 -13.41 11.28
N LEU A 108 5.03 -13.26 10.70
CA LEU A 108 4.32 -11.98 10.59
C LEU A 108 3.41 -11.68 11.80
N VAL A 109 3.06 -12.67 12.61
CA VAL A 109 2.20 -12.48 13.80
C VAL A 109 2.69 -11.36 14.73
N PRO A 110 4.00 -11.26 15.07
CA PRO A 110 4.49 -10.15 15.91
C PRO A 110 4.16 -8.77 15.35
N GLY A 111 4.13 -8.60 14.03
CA GLY A 111 3.80 -7.30 13.43
C GLY A 111 2.32 -6.95 13.53
N VAL A 112 1.43 -7.94 13.40
CA VAL A 112 0.00 -7.75 13.68
C VAL A 112 -0.23 -7.40 15.14
N VAL A 113 0.46 -8.08 16.07
CA VAL A 113 0.39 -7.78 17.51
C VAL A 113 0.88 -6.35 17.78
N ALA A 114 2.01 -5.94 17.19
CA ALA A 114 2.53 -4.59 17.32
C ALA A 114 1.55 -3.54 16.78
N MET A 115 0.88 -3.83 15.66
CA MET A 115 -0.15 -2.97 15.08
C MET A 115 -1.35 -2.77 16.00
N VAL A 116 -1.91 -3.87 16.53
CA VAL A 116 -3.04 -3.82 17.48
C VAL A 116 -2.63 -3.09 18.76
N ALA A 117 -1.48 -3.44 19.33
CA ALA A 117 -0.97 -2.81 20.54
C ALA A 117 -0.77 -1.30 20.34
N SER A 118 -0.20 -0.90 19.21
CA SER A 118 0.02 0.51 18.87
C SER A 118 -1.29 1.28 18.75
N GLY A 119 -2.29 0.73 18.06
CA GLY A 119 -3.61 1.35 17.98
C GLY A 119 -4.27 1.55 19.34
N LEU A 120 -4.16 0.57 20.25
CA LEU A 120 -4.69 0.71 21.61
C LEU A 120 -3.91 1.70 22.47
N LEU A 121 -2.58 1.72 22.34
CA LEU A 121 -1.70 2.60 23.11
C LEU A 121 -1.80 4.05 22.65
N VAL A 122 -1.97 4.28 21.35
CA VAL A 122 -2.02 5.64 20.79
C VAL A 122 -3.20 6.44 21.35
N VAL A 123 -4.35 5.79 21.63
CA VAL A 123 -5.52 6.41 22.24
C VAL A 123 -5.22 7.02 23.62
N ARG A 124 -4.33 6.39 24.41
CA ARG A 124 -3.87 6.96 25.69
C ARG A 124 -2.79 8.03 25.47
N LEU A 125 -1.94 7.83 24.49
CA LEU A 125 -0.84 8.74 24.15
C LEU A 125 -1.37 10.12 23.74
N VAL A 126 -2.40 10.17 22.89
CA VAL A 126 -3.00 11.43 22.40
C VAL A 126 -3.72 12.25 23.47
N ARG A 127 -3.84 11.74 24.71
CA ARG A 127 -4.26 12.55 25.87
C ARG A 127 -3.16 13.49 26.38
N HIS A 128 -1.91 13.19 26.05
CA HIS A 128 -0.73 13.90 26.54
C HIS A 128 0.08 14.55 25.40
N VAL A 129 -0.08 14.06 24.17
CA VAL A 129 0.56 14.63 22.98
C VAL A 129 -0.47 14.94 21.90
N ARG A 130 -0.11 15.86 21.01
CA ARG A 130 -0.93 16.23 19.85
C ARG A 130 -1.15 15.05 18.90
N PRO A 131 -2.37 14.82 18.37
CA PRO A 131 -2.63 13.75 17.40
C PRO A 131 -1.70 13.78 16.20
N ALA A 132 -1.42 14.96 15.64
CA ALA A 132 -0.50 15.11 14.51
C ALA A 132 0.91 14.59 14.84
N THR A 133 1.41 14.90 16.05
CA THR A 133 2.73 14.45 16.51
C THR A 133 2.76 12.94 16.74
N ALA A 134 1.68 12.36 17.28
CA ALA A 134 1.57 10.92 17.48
C ALA A 134 1.56 10.16 16.14
N VAL A 135 0.81 10.63 15.14
CA VAL A 135 0.79 10.03 13.79
C VAL A 135 2.16 10.13 13.14
N VAL A 136 2.78 11.31 13.12
CA VAL A 136 4.11 11.49 12.51
C VAL A 136 5.16 10.64 13.20
N GLY A 137 5.15 10.60 14.54
CA GLY A 137 6.03 9.73 15.32
C GLY A 137 5.76 8.24 15.12
N GLY A 138 4.53 7.83 14.82
CA GLY A 138 4.21 6.48 14.39
C GLY A 138 4.81 6.17 13.03
N LEU A 139 4.60 7.04 12.05
CA LEU A 139 5.06 6.84 10.67
C LEU A 139 6.60 6.82 10.53
N THR A 140 7.37 7.35 11.49
CA THR A 140 8.82 7.14 11.49
C THR A 140 9.22 5.68 11.77
N PHE A 141 8.42 4.92 12.53
CA PHE A 141 8.62 3.47 12.68
C PHE A 141 8.34 2.76 11.35
N SER A 142 7.25 3.12 10.66
CA SER A 142 6.95 2.59 9.32
C SER A 142 8.02 2.95 8.28
N PHE A 143 8.60 4.15 8.36
CA PHE A 143 9.73 4.54 7.52
C PHE A 143 10.95 3.68 7.82
N SER A 144 11.23 3.45 9.10
CA SER A 144 12.37 2.63 9.54
C SER A 144 12.24 1.18 9.10
N ALA A 145 11.02 0.63 9.06
CA ALA A 145 10.75 -0.70 8.51
C ALA A 145 11.20 -0.82 7.05
N TYR A 146 10.77 0.14 6.22
CA TYR A 146 11.13 0.18 4.82
C TYR A 146 12.61 0.48 4.59
N ALA A 147 13.18 1.40 5.37
CA ALA A 147 14.60 1.72 5.31
C ALA A 147 15.48 0.51 5.70
N LEU A 148 15.08 -0.27 6.70
CA LEU A 148 15.77 -1.50 7.10
C LEU A 148 15.86 -2.49 5.94
N LEU A 149 14.76 -2.71 5.22
CA LEU A 149 14.75 -3.63 4.07
C LEU A 149 15.46 -3.05 2.85
N ALA A 150 15.35 -1.74 2.61
CA ALA A 150 16.06 -1.07 1.53
C ALA A 150 17.58 -1.16 1.68
N VAL A 151 18.09 -1.04 2.92
CA VAL A 151 19.53 -1.16 3.22
C VAL A 151 19.98 -2.62 3.28
N GLY A 152 19.13 -3.52 3.77
CA GLY A 152 19.46 -4.94 3.89
C GLY A 152 19.68 -5.63 2.54
N GLY A 153 18.98 -5.23 1.48
CA GLY A 153 19.14 -5.79 0.14
C GLY A 153 19.03 -7.32 0.14
N GLU A 154 19.99 -8.00 -0.48
CA GLU A 154 20.11 -9.47 -0.54
C GLU A 154 20.47 -10.14 0.80
N THR A 155 20.77 -9.36 1.85
CA THR A 155 21.20 -9.87 3.16
C THR A 155 20.10 -9.79 4.23
N VAL A 156 18.87 -9.49 3.84
CA VAL A 156 17.72 -9.45 4.75
C VAL A 156 17.47 -10.85 5.31
N THR A 157 17.47 -10.95 6.63
CA THR A 157 17.18 -12.19 7.37
C THR A 157 15.73 -12.22 7.85
N VAL A 158 15.20 -13.42 8.07
CA VAL A 158 13.84 -13.63 8.62
C VAL A 158 13.57 -12.81 9.91
N PRO A 159 14.47 -12.73 10.90
CA PRO A 159 14.25 -11.87 12.06
C PRO A 159 14.19 -10.38 11.73
N GLN A 160 14.94 -9.92 10.73
CA GLN A 160 14.86 -8.52 10.26
C GLN A 160 13.54 -8.25 9.56
N ILE A 161 12.99 -9.22 8.83
CA ILE A 161 11.64 -9.13 8.25
C ILE A 161 10.58 -9.02 9.35
N ALA A 162 10.65 -9.88 10.36
CA ALA A 162 9.73 -9.84 11.50
C ALA A 162 9.80 -8.48 12.23
N LEU A 163 11.02 -7.97 12.44
CA LEU A 163 11.24 -6.65 13.04
C LEU A 163 10.71 -5.52 12.15
N ALA A 164 10.99 -5.55 10.85
CA ALA A 164 10.49 -4.57 9.90
C ALA A 164 8.95 -4.56 9.92
N PHE A 165 8.31 -5.73 9.90
CA PHE A 165 6.86 -5.81 9.97
C PHE A 165 6.29 -5.31 11.31
N ALA A 166 6.99 -5.54 12.42
CA ALA A 166 6.62 -4.98 13.72
C ALA A 166 6.71 -3.45 13.76
N LEU A 167 7.79 -2.87 13.23
CA LEU A 167 7.95 -1.42 13.10
C LEU A 167 6.88 -0.81 12.19
N LEU A 168 6.60 -1.47 11.05
CA LEU A 168 5.57 -1.06 10.11
C LEU A 168 4.20 -1.08 10.79
N GLY A 169 3.84 -2.20 11.41
CA GLY A 169 2.59 -2.40 12.12
C GLY A 169 2.40 -1.35 13.22
N GLN A 170 3.45 -1.07 14.00
CA GLN A 170 3.38 -0.04 15.04
C GLN A 170 3.01 1.34 14.47
N GLY A 171 3.66 1.78 13.39
CA GLY A 171 3.34 3.08 12.80
C GLY A 171 1.95 3.13 12.18
N ILE A 172 1.57 2.09 11.43
CA ILE A 172 0.28 2.00 10.75
C ILE A 172 -0.87 1.89 11.75
N GLY A 173 -0.75 1.07 12.78
CA GLY A 173 -1.80 0.92 13.80
C GLY A 173 -2.10 2.22 14.53
N ALA A 174 -1.07 3.03 14.83
CA ALA A 174 -1.26 4.35 15.40
C ALA A 174 -1.91 5.33 14.41
N ALA A 175 -1.41 5.38 13.17
CA ALA A 175 -1.90 6.27 12.14
C ALA A 175 -3.36 6.00 11.76
N GLU A 176 -3.73 4.72 11.58
CA GLU A 176 -5.10 4.27 11.32
C GLU A 176 -6.05 4.68 12.44
N THR A 177 -5.67 4.39 13.69
CA THR A 177 -6.54 4.65 14.84
C THR A 177 -6.87 6.14 14.96
N ILE A 178 -5.86 7.00 14.86
CA ILE A 178 -6.06 8.46 14.95
C ILE A 178 -6.81 8.98 13.73
N SER A 179 -6.43 8.55 12.52
CA SER A 179 -7.04 9.06 11.30
C SER A 179 -8.53 8.70 11.23
N ASN A 180 -8.90 7.48 11.60
CA ASN A 180 -10.30 7.06 11.65
C ASN A 180 -11.10 7.84 12.71
N ASP A 181 -10.53 8.10 13.88
CA ASP A 181 -11.16 8.95 14.90
C ASP A 181 -11.40 10.38 14.37
N GLN A 182 -10.40 10.97 13.71
CA GLN A 182 -10.51 12.32 13.13
C GLN A 182 -11.54 12.41 12.01
N ILE A 183 -11.65 11.37 11.17
CA ILE A 183 -12.64 11.30 10.09
C ILE A 183 -14.06 11.27 10.66
N LEU A 184 -14.30 10.45 11.69
CA LEU A 184 -15.61 10.28 12.31
C LEU A 184 -16.01 11.49 13.16
N THR A 185 -15.06 12.13 13.84
CA THR A 185 -15.32 13.30 14.69
C THR A 185 -15.46 14.61 13.90
N ALA A 186 -15.00 14.66 12.65
CA ALA A 186 -15.16 15.82 11.76
C ALA A 186 -16.59 16.01 11.23
N VAL A 187 -17.50 15.05 11.46
CA VAL A 187 -18.88 15.09 10.96
C VAL A 187 -19.90 14.97 12.09
N SER A 188 -21.14 15.42 11.84
CA SER A 188 -22.22 15.22 12.80
C SER A 188 -22.59 13.73 12.92
N PRO A 189 -23.14 13.26 14.05
CA PRO A 189 -23.49 11.85 14.25
C PRO A 189 -24.40 11.27 13.16
N ALA A 190 -25.32 12.07 12.63
CA ALA A 190 -26.21 11.68 11.53
C ALA A 190 -25.46 11.38 10.20
N LYS A 191 -24.23 11.87 10.04
CA LYS A 191 -23.38 11.70 8.85
C LYS A 191 -22.17 10.80 9.08
N ALA A 192 -22.00 10.27 10.30
CA ALA A 192 -20.88 9.38 10.65
C ALA A 192 -20.84 8.12 9.77
N GLY A 193 -22.00 7.57 9.41
CA GLY A 193 -22.08 6.42 8.49
C GLY A 193 -21.50 6.71 7.11
N ALA A 194 -21.74 7.92 6.57
CA ALA A 194 -21.18 8.32 5.29
C ALA A 194 -19.66 8.57 5.36
N ALA A 195 -19.17 9.19 6.44
CA ALA A 195 -17.73 9.36 6.67
C ALA A 195 -17.01 8.02 6.82
N SER A 196 -17.61 7.07 7.55
CA SER A 196 -17.11 5.70 7.69
C SER A 196 -17.02 5.00 6.33
N ALA A 197 -18.08 5.07 5.50
CA ALA A 197 -18.08 4.49 4.16
C ALA A 197 -16.99 5.06 3.25
N VAL A 198 -16.67 6.36 3.37
CA VAL A 198 -15.56 6.98 2.64
C VAL A 198 -14.22 6.46 3.14
N SER A 199 -14.05 6.32 4.46
CA SER A 199 -12.83 5.75 5.05
C SER A 199 -12.61 4.31 4.58
N GLU A 200 -13.67 3.48 4.60
CA GLU A 200 -13.63 2.11 4.11
C GLU A 200 -13.27 2.05 2.62
N THR A 201 -13.83 2.96 1.82
CA THR A 201 -13.47 3.06 0.39
C THR A 201 -12.00 3.44 0.22
N ALA A 202 -11.48 4.36 1.03
CA ALA A 202 -10.07 4.73 1.01
C ALA A 202 -9.17 3.56 1.43
N TYR A 203 -9.57 2.79 2.44
CA TYR A 203 -8.87 1.58 2.88
C TYR A 203 -8.78 0.56 1.75
N GLU A 204 -9.92 0.15 1.18
CA GLU A 204 -9.98 -0.85 0.10
C GLU A 204 -9.23 -0.38 -1.15
N PHE A 205 -9.40 0.89 -1.51
CA PHE A 205 -8.68 1.47 -2.63
C PHE A 205 -7.17 1.53 -2.38
N GLY A 206 -6.76 1.86 -1.16
CA GLY A 206 -5.37 1.83 -0.73
C GLY A 206 -4.76 0.43 -0.81
N ALA A 207 -5.52 -0.61 -0.42
CA ALA A 207 -5.08 -2.00 -0.50
C ALA A 207 -4.83 -2.45 -1.95
N VAL A 208 -5.74 -2.08 -2.86
CA VAL A 208 -5.59 -2.32 -4.29
C VAL A 208 -4.37 -1.57 -4.84
N LEU A 209 -4.21 -0.29 -4.49
CA LEU A 209 -3.06 0.50 -4.93
C LEU A 209 -1.74 -0.04 -4.37
N GLY A 210 -1.66 -0.50 -3.12
CA GLY A 210 -0.42 -1.06 -2.57
C GLY A 210 0.06 -2.28 -3.33
N THR A 211 -0.81 -3.26 -3.55
CA THR A 211 -0.47 -4.46 -4.33
C THR A 211 -0.19 -4.13 -5.80
N THR A 212 -0.91 -3.17 -6.38
CA THR A 212 -0.78 -2.83 -7.80
C THR A 212 0.45 -1.98 -8.10
N VAL A 213 0.77 -1.01 -7.24
CA VAL A 213 1.87 -0.06 -7.43
C VAL A 213 3.18 -0.63 -6.89
N LEU A 214 3.24 -1.00 -5.62
CA LEU A 214 4.46 -1.54 -5.02
C LEU A 214 4.71 -2.98 -5.50
N GLY A 215 3.67 -3.83 -5.55
CA GLY A 215 3.80 -5.17 -6.11
C GLY A 215 4.05 -5.18 -7.63
N GLY A 216 3.46 -4.23 -8.36
CA GLY A 216 3.77 -4.01 -9.78
C GLY A 216 5.21 -3.57 -10.02
N MET A 217 5.70 -2.61 -9.22
CA MET A 217 7.09 -2.17 -9.24
C MET A 217 8.06 -3.32 -8.93
N LEU A 218 7.79 -4.11 -7.89
CA LEU A 218 8.54 -5.32 -7.56
C LEU A 218 8.62 -6.27 -8.77
N THR A 219 7.48 -6.55 -9.38
CA THR A 219 7.39 -7.46 -10.53
C THR A 219 8.14 -6.91 -11.74
N ALA A 220 8.04 -5.61 -12.02
CA ALA A 220 8.75 -4.96 -13.12
C ALA A 220 10.27 -5.02 -12.92
N VAL A 221 10.75 -4.70 -11.71
CA VAL A 221 12.18 -4.79 -11.38
C VAL A 221 12.66 -6.24 -11.46
N TYR A 222 11.93 -7.19 -10.88
CA TYR A 222 12.21 -8.62 -10.98
C TYR A 222 12.40 -9.05 -12.44
N ARG A 223 11.45 -8.72 -13.32
CA ARG A 223 11.51 -9.06 -14.75
C ARG A 223 12.71 -8.45 -15.46
N SER A 224 13.03 -7.19 -15.14
CA SER A 224 14.16 -6.48 -15.74
C SER A 224 15.52 -7.00 -15.24
N SER A 225 15.56 -7.51 -14.01
CA SER A 225 16.76 -8.03 -13.34
C SER A 225 17.01 -9.51 -13.62
N LEU A 226 15.97 -10.28 -13.95
CA LEU A 226 16.07 -11.71 -14.20
C LEU A 226 16.99 -12.01 -15.40
N ARG A 227 18.08 -12.73 -15.12
CA ARG A 227 18.99 -13.27 -16.12
C ARG A 227 18.79 -14.78 -16.22
N VAL A 228 17.97 -15.20 -17.17
CA VAL A 228 17.72 -16.63 -17.41
C VAL A 228 19.03 -17.32 -17.82
N PRO A 229 19.44 -18.40 -17.15
CA PRO A 229 20.64 -19.15 -17.50
C PRO A 229 20.63 -19.66 -18.95
N ALA A 230 21.82 -19.77 -19.54
CA ALA A 230 21.95 -20.35 -20.88
C ALA A 230 21.61 -21.85 -20.84
N GLY A 231 20.76 -22.29 -21.76
CA GLY A 231 20.30 -23.70 -21.82
C GLY A 231 19.05 -24.00 -21.03
N THR A 232 18.45 -23.01 -20.34
CA THR A 232 17.10 -23.16 -19.78
C THR A 232 16.09 -23.32 -20.91
N ASP A 233 15.22 -24.32 -20.79
CA ASP A 233 14.11 -24.59 -21.70
C ASP A 233 13.19 -23.36 -21.88
N GLU A 234 12.60 -23.19 -23.07
CA GLU A 234 11.83 -21.98 -23.40
C GLU A 234 10.56 -21.84 -22.55
N ASP A 235 9.88 -22.93 -22.23
CA ASP A 235 8.69 -22.90 -21.37
C ASP A 235 9.06 -22.55 -19.93
N ALA A 236 10.19 -23.08 -19.44
CA ALA A 236 10.74 -22.72 -18.14
C ALA A 236 11.18 -21.24 -18.08
N ALA A 237 11.82 -20.75 -19.13
CA ALA A 237 12.22 -19.35 -19.26
C ALA A 237 11.01 -18.41 -19.32
N ALA A 238 9.96 -18.78 -20.05
CA ALA A 238 8.71 -18.02 -20.13
C ALA A 238 8.01 -17.93 -18.76
N ALA A 239 7.86 -19.07 -18.08
CA ALA A 239 7.29 -19.14 -16.73
C ALA A 239 8.09 -18.29 -15.72
N ALA A 240 9.43 -18.35 -15.80
CA ALA A 240 10.29 -17.58 -14.92
C ALA A 240 10.17 -16.06 -15.15
N ARG A 241 10.04 -15.61 -16.41
CA ARG A 241 9.81 -14.19 -16.71
C ARG A 241 8.44 -13.70 -16.25
N GLU A 242 7.47 -14.58 -16.10
CA GLU A 242 6.13 -14.16 -15.70
C GLU A 242 6.08 -13.77 -14.22
N THR A 243 6.60 -14.64 -13.34
CA THR A 243 6.59 -14.45 -11.88
C THR A 243 7.71 -15.24 -11.18
N LEU A 244 8.08 -14.82 -9.96
CA LEU A 244 8.98 -15.61 -9.09
C LEU A 244 8.41 -17.02 -8.83
N GLY A 245 7.11 -17.14 -8.57
CA GLY A 245 6.49 -18.46 -8.34
C GLY A 245 6.60 -19.38 -9.56
N GLY A 246 6.45 -18.82 -10.77
CA GLY A 246 6.70 -19.53 -12.02
C GLY A 246 8.15 -19.98 -12.16
N ALA A 247 9.12 -19.14 -11.77
CA ALA A 247 10.53 -19.52 -11.77
C ALA A 247 10.85 -20.64 -10.79
N VAL A 248 10.31 -20.57 -9.55
CA VAL A 248 10.48 -21.63 -8.53
C VAL A 248 9.90 -22.95 -9.03
N ALA A 249 8.64 -22.95 -9.51
CA ALA A 249 8.00 -24.15 -10.03
C ALA A 249 8.72 -24.73 -11.27
N ALA A 250 9.23 -23.86 -12.15
CA ALA A 250 10.01 -24.28 -13.31
C ALA A 250 11.33 -24.93 -12.88
N ALA A 251 12.07 -24.30 -11.95
CA ALA A 251 13.33 -24.83 -11.43
C ALA A 251 13.16 -26.16 -10.70
N GLU A 252 12.09 -26.33 -9.91
CA GLU A 252 11.76 -27.61 -9.26
C GLU A 252 11.47 -28.71 -10.28
N ARG A 253 10.72 -28.39 -11.34
CA ARG A 253 10.36 -29.35 -12.40
C ARG A 253 11.57 -29.77 -13.24
N THR A 254 12.49 -28.85 -13.55
CA THR A 254 13.66 -29.13 -14.37
C THR A 254 14.88 -29.57 -13.55
N GLY A 255 14.87 -29.35 -12.23
CA GLY A 255 16.03 -29.56 -11.37
C GLY A 255 17.18 -28.58 -11.64
N ASP A 256 16.88 -27.38 -12.17
CA ASP A 256 17.87 -26.34 -12.50
C ASP A 256 18.09 -25.38 -11.32
N PRO A 257 19.15 -25.54 -10.51
CA PRO A 257 19.42 -24.65 -9.38
C PRO A 257 19.80 -23.24 -9.82
N HIS A 258 20.37 -23.08 -11.01
CA HIS A 258 20.82 -21.77 -11.49
C HIS A 258 19.64 -20.87 -11.87
N LEU A 259 18.54 -21.45 -12.37
CA LEU A 259 17.31 -20.70 -12.62
C LEU A 259 16.71 -20.18 -11.30
N LEU A 260 16.71 -21.00 -10.26
CA LEU A 260 16.21 -20.62 -8.94
C LEU A 260 17.06 -19.52 -8.30
N GLU A 261 18.39 -19.67 -8.33
CA GLU A 261 19.33 -18.66 -7.83
C GLU A 261 19.17 -17.32 -8.55
N ALA A 262 19.09 -17.34 -9.89
CA ALA A 262 18.88 -16.15 -10.70
C ALA A 262 17.54 -15.47 -10.38
N ALA A 263 16.49 -16.24 -10.14
CA ALA A 263 15.17 -15.71 -9.78
C ALA A 263 15.16 -15.09 -8.38
N ARG A 264 15.79 -15.72 -7.39
CA ARG A 264 15.90 -15.18 -6.02
C ARG A 264 16.68 -13.86 -5.99
N ALA A 265 17.84 -13.82 -6.64
CA ALA A 265 18.64 -12.60 -6.75
C ALA A 265 17.87 -11.46 -7.45
N ALA A 266 17.17 -11.77 -8.55
CA ALA A 266 16.34 -10.78 -9.24
C ALA A 266 15.18 -10.26 -8.36
N PHE A 267 14.61 -11.11 -7.51
CA PHE A 267 13.55 -10.72 -6.59
C PHE A 267 14.07 -9.83 -5.48
N ASP A 268 15.22 -10.14 -4.90
CA ASP A 268 15.83 -9.33 -3.83
C ASP A 268 16.24 -7.93 -4.32
N ALA A 269 16.72 -7.83 -5.56
CA ALA A 269 16.91 -6.53 -6.22
C ALA A 269 15.60 -5.73 -6.31
N GLY A 270 14.49 -6.42 -6.63
CA GLY A 270 13.15 -5.85 -6.62
C GLY A 270 12.69 -5.38 -5.23
N VAL A 271 12.98 -6.16 -4.19
CA VAL A 271 12.66 -5.82 -2.79
C VAL A 271 13.39 -4.55 -2.38
N GLY A 272 14.68 -4.39 -2.72
CA GLY A 272 15.45 -3.18 -2.40
C GLY A 272 14.86 -1.90 -3.01
N VAL A 273 14.54 -1.94 -4.31
CA VAL A 273 13.92 -0.79 -5.02
C VAL A 273 12.53 -0.49 -4.47
N THR A 274 11.69 -1.52 -4.32
CA THR A 274 10.32 -1.37 -3.81
C THR A 274 10.31 -0.88 -2.37
N SER A 275 11.27 -1.33 -1.55
CA SER A 275 11.39 -0.87 -0.17
C SER A 275 11.80 0.61 -0.09
N THR A 276 12.65 1.06 -1.01
CA THR A 276 13.01 2.49 -1.12
C THR A 276 11.80 3.33 -1.52
N ALA A 277 11.00 2.87 -2.49
CA ALA A 277 9.75 3.53 -2.87
C ALA A 277 8.74 3.57 -1.71
N GLY A 278 8.62 2.48 -0.94
CA GLY A 278 7.81 2.42 0.27
C GLY A 278 8.26 3.39 1.35
N ALA A 279 9.58 3.55 1.57
CA ALA A 279 10.12 4.54 2.51
C ALA A 279 9.75 5.98 2.08
N VAL A 280 9.87 6.30 0.79
CA VAL A 280 9.45 7.60 0.24
C VAL A 280 7.96 7.81 0.43
N LEU A 281 7.14 6.79 0.15
CA LEU A 281 5.68 6.86 0.33
C LEU A 281 5.28 7.14 1.77
N VAL A 282 5.91 6.46 2.74
CA VAL A 282 5.66 6.70 4.17
C VAL A 282 6.15 8.09 4.60
N ALA A 283 7.29 8.56 4.08
CA ALA A 283 7.76 9.92 4.33
C ALA A 283 6.77 10.98 3.79
N VAL A 284 6.17 10.75 2.62
CA VAL A 284 5.08 11.57 2.08
C VAL A 284 3.86 11.52 3.00
N ALA A 285 3.46 10.34 3.48
CA ALA A 285 2.35 10.21 4.43
C ALA A 285 2.61 11.00 5.72
N ALA A 286 3.83 10.96 6.24
CA ALA A 286 4.24 11.73 7.42
C ALA A 286 4.21 13.24 7.15
N LEU A 287 4.63 13.69 5.97
CA LEU A 287 4.54 15.09 5.57
C LEU A 287 3.09 15.56 5.43
N VAL A 288 2.22 14.73 4.83
CA VAL A 288 0.78 15.00 4.76
C VAL A 288 0.23 15.14 6.17
N ALA A 289 0.43 14.14 7.03
CA ALA A 289 -0.01 14.17 8.43
C ALA A 289 0.45 15.45 9.15
N TRP A 290 1.73 15.81 9.01
CA TRP A 290 2.30 17.00 9.64
C TRP A 290 1.65 18.30 9.16
N THR A 291 1.39 18.42 7.86
CA THR A 291 0.88 19.67 7.27
C THR A 291 -0.62 19.84 7.42
N THR A 292 -1.39 18.74 7.40
CA THR A 292 -2.85 18.78 7.42
C THR A 292 -3.42 18.65 8.83
N LEU A 293 -2.87 17.76 9.66
CA LEU A 293 -3.42 17.50 10.99
C LEU A 293 -3.02 18.57 12.00
N ARG A 294 -1.87 19.23 11.81
CA ARG A 294 -1.44 20.34 12.68
C ARG A 294 -2.34 21.57 12.55
N ARG A 295 -3.04 21.73 11.41
CA ARG A 295 -4.01 22.82 11.19
C ARG A 295 -5.34 22.60 11.90
N ALA A 296 -5.62 21.39 12.39
CA ALA A 296 -6.78 21.12 13.26
C ALA A 296 -6.66 21.83 14.62
N GLU A 297 -5.42 22.17 15.00
CA GLU A 297 -5.04 22.60 16.34
C GLU A 297 -4.80 24.13 16.44
N SER A 298 -5.02 24.86 15.34
CA SER A 298 -4.88 26.32 15.22
C SER A 298 -6.21 26.97 14.89
#